data_AF-A0AA36N2Z6-F1
#
_entry.id   AF-A0AA36N2Z6-F1
#
_cell.length_a   1.000
_cell.length_b   1.000
_cell.length_c   1.000
_cell.angle_alpha   90.00
_cell.angle_beta   90.00
_cell.angle_gamma   90.00
#
_symmetry.space_group_name_H-M   'P 1'
#
loop_
_entity.id
_entity.type
_entity.pdbx_description
1 polymer ?
#
loop_
_entity_poly.entity_id
_entity_poly.type
_entity_poly.pdbx_seq_one_letter_code
_entity_poly.pdbx_strand_id
1 'polypeptide(L)'
;MQAQLAAQAEEKLSQQRVKPLTLIGGGEKPYLPPLPPSLHRADIPAKDVEQIQSTYHWRPCQIREHCFAADEPGRTLGTYVNTLSFNLSPAMLQAARPLQIRLAPGNFTAQGTVWCYIMEDSFIQCKGVVIGTCPKTHDPETGRNIRICRLPVEARPRRALQFAALSREAYDVGGHVSYTSSRVALTVTPDGWICGHSTREMEGAIDLSSIRFCKTGGLSLTDEVTLHTVDVMGSRLVCLQGHLHECFYVSDCRRPLAMLPESCRPKEVLHFVTAGSGPGAFHLVQVRPMKGSGIGGDLMWKDGVWNHDQVHMTGIMYEVHGDALQCSFLDASWSPEILRIFVAEFQKFLVAKFGSIEDAWDEAFDLDCVGTVNFTQFSMGCKKAGYVGNATRLWAALNQDQGEDISLEEFARDSLDPEAATPKLGPPGRESQRPSVSFMIHDLDP
;
A
#
# COMPACT_ATOMS: atom_id res chain seq x y z
N MET A 1 68.02 36.89 -39.93
CA MET A 1 66.71 36.88 -40.62
C MET A 1 66.01 35.51 -40.67
N GLN A 2 66.59 34.43 -40.11
CA GLN A 2 65.90 33.12 -39.95
C GLN A 2 65.45 32.80 -38.52
N ALA A 3 65.87 33.56 -37.49
CA ALA A 3 65.39 33.37 -36.11
C ALA A 3 64.10 34.16 -35.79
N GLN A 4 63.74 35.17 -36.59
CA GLN A 4 62.51 35.95 -36.42
C GLN A 4 61.30 35.38 -37.18
N LEU A 5 61.52 34.42 -38.09
CA LEU A 5 60.45 33.68 -38.78
C LEU A 5 60.00 32.43 -38.01
N ALA A 6 60.78 31.95 -37.02
CA ALA A 6 60.38 30.83 -36.16
C ALA A 6 59.45 31.27 -35.01
N ALA A 7 59.61 32.49 -34.48
CA ALA A 7 58.78 32.99 -33.38
C ALA A 7 57.36 33.44 -33.82
N GLN A 8 57.15 33.81 -35.09
CA GLN A 8 55.81 34.14 -35.62
C GLN A 8 55.03 32.91 -36.14
N ALA A 9 55.66 31.74 -36.23
CA ALA A 9 55.02 30.49 -36.63
C ALA A 9 54.44 29.70 -35.44
N GLU A 10 55.01 29.83 -34.23
CA GLU A 10 54.46 29.21 -33.01
C GLU A 10 53.28 29.99 -32.40
N GLU A 11 53.19 31.31 -32.61
CA GLU A 11 52.07 32.12 -32.12
C GLU A 11 50.78 31.93 -32.93
N LYS A 12 50.88 31.37 -34.16
CA LYS A 12 49.72 31.00 -34.99
C LYS A 12 49.25 29.55 -34.83
N LEU A 13 49.98 28.68 -34.12
CA LEU A 13 49.58 27.29 -33.86
C LEU A 13 48.98 27.07 -32.46
N SER A 14 49.04 28.04 -31.56
CA SER A 14 48.38 27.99 -30.24
C SER A 14 46.92 28.48 -30.24
N GLN A 15 46.41 28.98 -31.38
CA GLN A 15 45.03 29.44 -31.55
C GLN A 15 44.07 28.44 -32.23
N GLN A 16 44.51 27.20 -32.45
CA GLN A 16 43.63 26.10 -32.89
C GLN A 16 43.70 24.91 -31.92
N ARG A 17 43.25 25.14 -30.68
CA ARG A 17 42.70 24.05 -29.86
C ARG A 17 41.19 24.11 -29.94
N VAL A 18 40.66 23.02 -30.49
CA VAL A 18 39.26 22.62 -30.61
C VAL A 18 38.42 23.18 -29.46
N LYS A 19 37.49 24.08 -29.81
CA LYS A 19 36.38 24.44 -28.93
C LYS A 19 35.64 23.15 -28.56
N PRO A 20 35.34 22.89 -27.27
CA PRO A 20 34.38 21.85 -26.95
C PRO A 20 33.10 22.16 -27.73
N LEU A 21 32.56 21.14 -28.40
CA LEU A 21 31.23 21.17 -28.99
C LEU A 21 30.25 21.55 -27.88
N THR A 22 29.87 22.82 -27.84
CA THR A 22 28.66 23.27 -27.18
C THR A 22 27.51 22.65 -27.97
N LEU A 23 27.07 21.48 -27.51
CA LEU A 23 25.79 20.92 -27.91
C LEU A 23 24.74 21.97 -27.60
N ILE A 24 24.17 22.52 -28.67
CA ILE A 24 22.87 23.19 -28.66
C ILE A 24 21.89 22.13 -28.16
N GLY A 25 21.53 22.28 -26.91
CA GLY A 25 20.61 21.44 -26.18
C GLY A 25 20.25 22.20 -24.92
N GLY A 26 19.59 23.36 -25.11
CA GLY A 26 18.82 23.99 -24.06
C GLY A 26 17.68 23.05 -23.69
N GLY A 27 18.01 21.98 -22.96
CA GLY A 27 17.05 21.30 -22.12
C GLY A 27 16.69 22.31 -21.06
N GLU A 28 15.57 22.98 -21.26
CA GLU A 28 14.81 23.52 -20.14
C GLU A 28 14.84 22.43 -19.06
N LYS A 29 15.42 22.75 -17.88
CA LYS A 29 15.05 21.98 -16.69
C LYS A 29 13.53 21.94 -16.74
N PRO A 30 12.87 20.76 -16.69
CA PRO A 30 11.43 20.72 -16.74
C PRO A 30 10.95 21.74 -15.72
N TYR A 31 10.22 22.75 -16.21
CA TYR A 31 9.66 23.79 -15.39
C TYR A 31 8.65 23.07 -14.50
N LEU A 32 9.14 22.58 -13.37
CA LEU A 32 8.29 22.00 -12.35
C LEU A 32 7.44 23.18 -11.88
N PRO A 33 6.10 23.08 -12.00
CA PRO A 33 5.25 24.14 -11.49
C PRO A 33 5.62 24.36 -10.02
N PRO A 34 5.73 25.62 -9.56
CA PRO A 34 5.93 25.89 -8.15
C PRO A 34 4.86 25.13 -7.36
N LEU A 35 5.28 24.52 -6.25
CA LEU A 35 4.38 23.85 -5.33
C LEU A 35 3.16 24.76 -5.09
N PRO A 36 1.93 24.22 -5.14
CA PRO A 36 0.74 25.05 -5.04
C PRO A 36 0.80 25.91 -3.78
N PRO A 37 0.32 27.17 -3.82
CA PRO A 37 0.37 28.09 -2.69
C PRO A 37 -0.24 27.54 -1.39
N SER A 38 -1.05 26.47 -1.44
CA SER A 38 -1.59 25.77 -0.27
C SER A 38 -0.57 24.90 0.49
N LEU A 39 0.65 24.72 -0.03
CA LEU A 39 1.81 24.26 0.74
C LEU A 39 2.48 25.41 1.51
N HIS A 40 2.18 26.66 1.17
CA HIS A 40 2.38 27.78 2.09
C HIS A 40 1.18 27.82 3.03
N ARG A 41 1.46 27.84 4.34
CA ARG A 41 0.48 27.81 5.42
C ARG A 41 -0.74 28.67 5.10
N ALA A 42 -1.92 28.06 5.06
CA ALA A 42 -3.16 28.79 5.32
C ALA A 42 -3.06 29.43 6.72
N ASP A 43 -3.64 30.62 6.90
CA ASP A 43 -3.57 31.45 8.11
C ASP A 43 -4.23 30.80 9.33
N ILE A 44 -3.54 29.81 9.89
CA ILE A 44 -3.79 29.18 11.18
C ILE A 44 -2.43 29.11 11.87
N PRO A 45 -2.35 29.42 13.18
CA PRO A 45 -1.12 29.24 13.92
C PRO A 45 -0.64 27.80 13.74
N ALA A 46 0.58 27.63 13.25
CA ALA A 46 1.23 26.33 13.07
C ALA A 46 1.03 25.33 14.20
N LYS A 47 0.95 25.87 15.42
CA LYS A 47 0.76 25.15 16.68
C LYS A 47 -0.50 24.29 16.67
N ASP A 48 -1.57 24.73 16.03
CA ASP A 48 -2.86 24.04 16.08
C ASP A 48 -2.86 22.80 15.17
N VAL A 49 -2.16 22.84 14.02
CA VAL A 49 -2.02 21.68 13.11
C VAL A 49 -1.05 20.64 13.68
N GLU A 50 0.07 21.07 14.25
CA GLU A 50 1.02 20.17 14.94
C GLU A 50 0.35 19.43 16.10
N GLN A 51 -0.59 20.08 16.79
CA GLN A 51 -1.36 19.47 17.87
C GLN A 51 -2.40 18.46 17.38
N ILE A 52 -2.93 18.58 16.15
CA ILE A 52 -3.82 17.57 15.56
C ILE A 52 -3.04 16.30 15.18
N GLN A 53 -1.78 16.44 14.77
CA GLN A 53 -0.90 15.33 14.42
C GLN A 53 -0.10 14.75 15.60
N SER A 54 -0.32 15.27 16.82
CA SER A 54 0.45 14.84 17.99
C SER A 54 0.22 13.37 18.33
N THR A 55 1.13 12.77 19.06
CA THR A 55 1.08 11.34 19.38
C THR A 55 -0.18 10.98 20.17
N TYR A 56 -0.87 9.93 19.74
CA TYR A 56 -2.05 9.42 20.42
C TYR A 56 -1.66 8.51 21.58
N HIS A 57 -2.30 8.71 22.72
CA HIS A 57 -2.11 7.83 23.88
C HIS A 57 -3.13 6.69 23.84
N TRP A 58 -2.73 5.54 23.33
CA TRP A 58 -3.52 4.31 23.41
C TRP A 58 -3.56 3.81 24.85
N ARG A 59 -4.76 3.76 25.41
CA ARG A 59 -5.01 3.13 26.71
C ARG A 59 -5.77 1.82 26.45
N PRO A 60 -5.16 0.65 26.73
CA PRO A 60 -5.89 -0.62 26.65
C PRO A 60 -7.14 -0.51 27.53
N CYS A 61 -8.32 -0.81 26.99
CA CYS A 61 -9.56 -0.70 27.77
C CYS A 61 -9.64 -1.77 28.89
N GLN A 62 -8.74 -2.77 28.88
CA GLN A 62 -8.61 -3.80 29.91
C GLN A 62 -7.26 -3.65 30.65
N ILE A 63 -7.24 -2.85 31.72
CA ILE A 63 -6.17 -2.87 32.75
C ILE A 63 -6.45 -3.95 33.81
N ARG A 64 -7.57 -4.67 33.71
CA ARG A 64 -7.92 -5.75 34.63
C ARG A 64 -8.01 -7.06 33.85
N GLU A 65 -7.19 -8.02 34.27
CA GLU A 65 -7.37 -9.49 34.13
C GLU A 65 -6.62 -10.28 33.05
N HIS A 66 -5.84 -9.70 32.14
CA HIS A 66 -5.01 -10.53 31.24
C HIS A 66 -3.52 -10.53 31.61
N CYS A 67 -3.00 -11.75 31.80
CA CYS A 67 -1.63 -12.12 32.12
C CYS A 67 -0.60 -11.58 31.13
N PHE A 68 -0.33 -10.27 31.16
CA PHE A 68 0.97 -9.76 30.76
C PHE A 68 1.91 -10.11 31.90
N ALA A 69 2.69 -11.19 31.70
CA ALA A 69 3.70 -11.64 32.65
C ALA A 69 4.52 -10.45 33.17
N ALA A 70 4.73 -10.46 34.48
CA ALA A 70 5.18 -9.39 35.35
C ALA A 70 6.63 -8.90 35.12
N ASP A 71 7.19 -9.05 33.93
CA ASP A 71 8.63 -8.84 33.67
C ASP A 71 8.99 -7.41 33.24
N GLU A 72 8.03 -6.49 33.12
CA GLU A 72 8.33 -5.06 32.89
C GLU A 72 7.57 -4.12 33.84
N PRO A 73 8.25 -3.60 34.89
CA PRO A 73 7.68 -2.63 35.81
C PRO A 73 7.55 -1.27 35.11
N GLY A 74 6.42 -1.03 34.44
CA GLY A 74 6.11 0.27 33.79
C GLY A 74 4.83 0.34 32.95
N ARG A 75 4.12 -0.78 32.74
CA ARG A 75 3.02 -0.90 31.75
C ARG A 75 1.65 -0.33 32.15
N THR A 76 1.52 0.39 33.26
CA THR A 76 0.32 1.22 33.53
C THR A 76 0.30 2.51 32.70
N LEU A 77 1.39 2.82 31.98
CA LEU A 77 1.54 4.07 31.24
C LEU A 77 0.85 4.12 29.87
N GLY A 78 0.15 3.09 29.39
CA GLY A 78 -0.42 3.06 28.03
C GLY A 78 0.65 3.06 26.92
N THR A 79 0.23 2.97 25.66
CA THR A 79 1.12 2.92 24.49
C THR A 79 0.96 4.18 23.66
N TYR A 80 2.05 4.86 23.35
CA TYR A 80 2.01 6.02 22.47
C TYR A 80 2.06 5.57 21.00
N VAL A 81 1.10 6.04 20.21
CA VAL A 81 0.93 5.71 18.79
C VAL A 81 1.01 6.99 17.96
N ASN A 82 2.06 7.08 17.14
CA ASN A 82 2.32 8.20 16.24
C ASN A 82 1.97 7.91 14.78
N THR A 83 1.54 6.69 14.47
CA THR A 83 1.31 6.21 13.10
C THR A 83 -0.09 6.49 12.56
N LEU A 84 -1.00 7.05 13.36
CA LEU A 84 -2.31 7.51 12.88
C LEU A 84 -2.18 8.74 11.95
N SER A 85 -1.03 9.40 11.97
CA SER A 85 -0.55 10.33 10.95
C SER A 85 0.71 9.76 10.30
N PHE A 86 0.90 9.99 9.00
CA PHE A 86 2.15 9.64 8.33
C PHE A 86 2.63 10.82 7.49
N ASN A 87 3.86 11.25 7.69
CA ASN A 87 4.43 12.39 6.98
C ASN A 87 5.48 11.88 6.00
N LEU A 88 5.19 11.99 4.71
CA LEU A 88 6.20 11.83 3.67
C LEU A 88 7.22 12.96 3.77
N SER A 89 8.47 12.63 3.45
CA SER A 89 9.47 13.67 3.30
C SER A 89 9.10 14.62 2.15
N PRO A 90 9.51 15.90 2.20
CA PRO A 90 9.27 16.84 1.11
C PRO A 90 9.78 16.33 -0.26
N ALA A 91 10.91 15.59 -0.26
CA ALA A 91 11.47 15.00 -1.48
C ALA A 91 10.55 13.93 -2.09
N MET A 92 9.92 13.10 -1.26
CA MET A 92 8.96 12.08 -1.73
C MET A 92 7.68 12.73 -2.27
N LEU A 93 7.20 13.82 -1.63
CA LEU A 93 6.05 14.57 -2.13
C LEU A 93 6.33 15.25 -3.48
N GLN A 94 7.55 15.70 -3.73
CA GLN A 94 7.96 16.26 -5.03
C GLN A 94 7.93 15.22 -6.16
N ALA A 95 8.20 13.95 -5.83
CA ALA A 95 8.09 12.84 -6.77
C ALA A 95 6.64 12.40 -7.02
N ALA A 96 5.71 12.80 -6.16
CA ALA A 96 4.32 12.37 -6.22
C ALA A 96 3.47 13.32 -7.08
N ARG A 97 2.48 12.76 -7.77
CA ARG A 97 1.47 13.53 -8.51
C ARG A 97 0.36 13.98 -7.55
N PRO A 98 0.19 15.30 -7.29
CA PRO A 98 -0.88 15.79 -6.43
C PRO A 98 -2.20 15.87 -7.19
N LEU A 99 -3.29 15.43 -6.56
CA LEU A 99 -4.65 15.59 -7.03
C LEU A 99 -5.53 16.15 -5.92
N GLN A 100 -6.40 17.11 -6.25
CA GLN A 100 -7.25 17.74 -5.26
C GLN A 100 -8.44 16.84 -4.88
N ILE A 101 -8.68 16.67 -3.59
CA ILE A 101 -9.84 15.96 -3.06
C ILE A 101 -11.02 16.93 -2.96
N ARG A 102 -12.21 16.50 -3.39
CA ARG A 102 -13.44 17.31 -3.33
C ARG A 102 -14.18 17.05 -2.03
N LEU A 103 -14.56 18.09 -1.29
CA LEU A 103 -15.37 17.92 -0.09
C LEU A 103 -16.80 17.55 -0.42
N ALA A 104 -17.40 16.74 0.45
CA ALA A 104 -18.83 16.55 0.45
C ALA A 104 -19.51 17.85 0.92
N PRO A 105 -20.65 18.24 0.35
CA PRO A 105 -21.38 19.40 0.84
C PRO A 105 -21.96 19.14 2.24
N GLY A 106 -21.99 20.20 3.07
CA GLY A 106 -22.77 20.27 4.30
C GLY A 106 -22.00 19.96 5.59
N ASN A 107 -21.59 18.70 5.78
CA ASN A 107 -21.23 18.21 7.12
C ASN A 107 -19.76 18.43 7.54
N PHE A 108 -18.85 18.54 6.57
CA PHE A 108 -17.43 18.78 6.84
C PHE A 108 -16.95 20.02 6.10
N THR A 109 -16.05 20.75 6.74
CA THR A 109 -15.29 21.85 6.16
C THR A 109 -13.82 21.48 6.12
N ALA A 110 -13.09 21.95 5.11
CA ALA A 110 -11.66 21.69 5.01
C ALA A 110 -10.88 22.84 5.63
N GLN A 111 -9.87 22.49 6.40
CA GLN A 111 -8.86 23.40 6.86
C GLN A 111 -7.79 23.56 5.76
N GLY A 112 -8.06 24.46 4.81
CA GLY A 112 -7.25 24.64 3.61
C GLY A 112 -7.60 23.66 2.49
N THR A 113 -6.65 23.39 1.59
CA THR A 113 -6.87 22.46 0.48
C THR A 113 -6.54 21.03 0.91
N VAL A 114 -7.42 20.10 0.54
CA VAL A 114 -7.23 18.67 0.77
C VAL A 114 -6.73 18.02 -0.51
N TRP A 115 -5.69 17.19 -0.39
CA TRP A 115 -4.98 16.58 -1.51
C TRP A 115 -4.88 15.06 -1.34
N CYS A 116 -4.79 14.33 -2.44
CA CYS A 116 -4.16 13.02 -2.48
C CYS A 116 -2.93 13.07 -3.36
N TYR A 117 -1.90 12.33 -2.96
CA TYR A 117 -0.64 12.18 -3.67
C TYR A 117 -0.55 10.76 -4.20
N ILE A 118 -0.27 10.64 -5.49
CA ILE A 118 -0.02 9.35 -6.14
C ILE A 118 1.49 9.21 -6.36
N MET A 119 2.10 8.20 -5.75
CA MET A 119 3.51 7.83 -5.91
C MET A 119 3.60 6.57 -6.80
N GLU A 120 4.48 6.59 -7.81
CA GLU A 120 4.70 5.47 -8.75
C GLU A 120 3.38 4.85 -9.25
N ASP A 121 2.40 5.71 -9.58
CA ASP A 121 1.05 5.42 -10.10
C ASP A 121 0.11 4.53 -9.25
N SER A 122 0.61 3.96 -8.17
CA SER A 122 -0.02 2.87 -7.41
C SER A 122 -0.27 3.22 -5.95
N PHE A 123 0.64 3.97 -5.32
CA PHE A 123 0.55 4.33 -3.90
C PHE A 123 -0.17 5.66 -3.71
N ILE A 124 -1.19 5.66 -2.87
CA ILE A 124 -2.02 6.83 -2.57
C ILE A 124 -1.81 7.21 -1.11
N GLN A 125 -1.60 8.49 -0.89
CA GLN A 125 -1.71 9.09 0.44
C GLN A 125 -2.57 10.35 0.38
N CYS A 126 -3.56 10.44 1.26
CA CYS A 126 -4.33 11.66 1.45
C CYS A 126 -3.62 12.62 2.42
N LYS A 127 -3.90 13.91 2.28
CA LYS A 127 -3.36 14.99 3.13
C LYS A 127 -4.39 16.09 3.27
N GLY A 128 -4.42 16.68 4.45
CA GLY A 128 -5.32 17.77 4.80
C GLY A 128 -6.15 17.41 6.02
N VAL A 129 -6.68 18.45 6.66
CA VAL A 129 -7.53 18.33 7.83
C VAL A 129 -8.94 18.74 7.45
N VAL A 130 -9.91 17.97 7.91
CA VAL A 130 -11.34 18.28 7.79
C VAL A 130 -11.93 18.43 9.18
N ILE A 131 -12.87 19.35 9.34
CA ILE A 131 -13.53 19.65 10.60
C ILE A 131 -15.03 19.49 10.38
N GLY A 132 -15.67 18.68 11.21
CA GLY A 132 -17.10 18.44 11.12
C GLY A 132 -17.55 17.37 12.10
N THR A 133 -18.76 16.86 11.89
CA THR A 133 -19.37 15.87 12.78
C THR A 133 -19.40 14.50 12.11
N CYS A 134 -18.86 13.46 12.74
CA CYS A 134 -19.12 12.07 12.35
C CYS A 134 -20.42 11.60 13.03
N PRO A 135 -21.56 11.51 12.30
CA PRO A 135 -22.80 11.06 12.90
C PRO A 135 -22.78 9.54 13.12
N LYS A 136 -23.57 9.08 14.09
CA LYS A 136 -23.75 7.63 14.35
C LYS A 136 -24.47 6.91 13.20
N THR A 137 -25.38 7.60 12.51
CA THR A 137 -26.23 7.06 11.45
C THR A 137 -26.11 7.92 10.20
N HIS A 138 -26.15 7.29 9.02
CA HIS A 138 -26.20 8.03 7.76
C HIS A 138 -27.65 8.41 7.42
N ASP A 139 -27.94 9.70 7.47
CA ASP A 139 -29.20 10.28 7.04
C ASP A 139 -28.96 11.70 6.47
N PRO A 140 -28.63 11.80 5.17
CA PRO A 140 -28.37 13.09 4.53
C PRO A 140 -29.53 14.07 4.57
N GLU A 141 -30.77 13.59 4.57
CA GLU A 141 -31.97 14.42 4.54
C GLU A 141 -32.13 15.22 5.84
N THR A 142 -31.67 14.65 6.96
CA THR A 142 -31.62 15.32 8.26
C THR A 142 -30.27 15.99 8.55
N GLY A 143 -29.37 16.07 7.56
CA GLY A 143 -28.03 16.65 7.70
C GLY A 143 -26.97 15.71 8.29
N ARG A 144 -27.32 14.47 8.63
CA ARG A 144 -26.41 13.44 9.18
C ARG A 144 -25.65 12.71 8.07
N ASN A 145 -24.76 13.43 7.40
CA ASN A 145 -24.03 12.90 6.26
C ASN A 145 -22.66 12.29 6.65
N ILE A 146 -22.50 10.97 6.64
CA ILE A 146 -21.20 10.33 6.92
C ILE A 146 -20.11 10.65 5.89
N ARG A 147 -20.49 11.17 4.71
CA ARG A 147 -19.54 11.49 3.64
C ARG A 147 -18.75 12.74 4.01
N ILE A 148 -17.43 12.60 4.00
CA ILE A 148 -16.48 13.67 4.30
C ILE A 148 -16.04 14.33 2.99
N CYS A 149 -15.50 13.53 2.08
CA CYS A 149 -14.93 13.99 0.83
C CYS A 149 -14.90 12.86 -0.21
N ARG A 150 -14.51 13.17 -1.44
CA ARG A 150 -14.46 12.22 -2.54
C ARG A 150 -13.14 12.30 -3.29
N LEU A 151 -12.50 11.14 -3.44
CA LEU A 151 -11.30 10.95 -4.21
C LEU A 151 -11.54 11.14 -5.72
N PRO A 152 -10.56 11.71 -6.43
CA PRO A 152 -10.55 11.73 -7.90
C PRO A 152 -10.52 10.30 -8.44
N VAL A 153 -11.02 10.11 -9.66
CA VAL A 153 -11.25 8.78 -10.27
C VAL A 153 -9.96 7.96 -10.29
N GLU A 154 -8.84 8.62 -10.57
CA GLU A 154 -7.50 8.05 -10.69
C GLU A 154 -6.93 7.56 -9.36
N ALA A 155 -7.50 7.99 -8.23
CA ALA A 155 -7.05 7.64 -6.89
C ALA A 155 -8.03 6.71 -6.16
N ARG A 156 -9.06 6.17 -6.82
CA ARG A 156 -10.05 5.31 -6.16
C ARG A 156 -9.52 3.90 -5.94
N PRO A 157 -9.81 3.27 -4.79
CA PRO A 157 -9.45 1.87 -4.57
C PRO A 157 -10.37 0.95 -5.37
N ARG A 158 -9.91 -0.28 -5.65
CA ARG A 158 -10.72 -1.32 -6.32
C ARG A 158 -11.83 -1.87 -5.41
N ARG A 159 -11.51 -2.04 -4.13
CA ARG A 159 -12.41 -2.52 -3.07
C ARG A 159 -12.57 -1.46 -1.98
N ALA A 160 -13.61 -1.58 -1.16
CA ALA A 160 -13.74 -0.72 0.01
C ALA A 160 -12.58 -0.98 0.99
N LEU A 161 -11.98 0.08 1.50
CA LEU A 161 -10.84 0.01 2.43
C LEU A 161 -11.19 0.75 3.72
N GLN A 162 -10.89 0.14 4.86
CA GLN A 162 -11.16 0.71 6.18
C GLN A 162 -9.87 1.13 6.89
N PHE A 163 -9.90 2.29 7.53
CA PHE A 163 -8.76 2.92 8.19
C PHE A 163 -9.15 3.33 9.61
N ALA A 164 -8.20 3.31 10.53
CA ALA A 164 -8.35 4.00 11.81
C ALA A 164 -7.84 5.44 11.70
N ALA A 165 -8.57 6.38 12.29
CA ALA A 165 -8.19 7.77 12.40
C ALA A 165 -8.58 8.34 13.77
N LEU A 166 -8.24 9.60 14.01
CA LEU A 166 -8.67 10.35 15.18
C LEU A 166 -9.52 11.54 14.76
N SER A 167 -10.60 11.75 15.49
CA SER A 167 -11.26 13.04 15.59
C SER A 167 -10.76 13.75 16.83
N ARG A 168 -10.34 15.00 16.68
CA ARG A 168 -9.84 15.85 17.78
C ARG A 168 -10.66 17.10 17.94
N GLU A 169 -11.23 17.28 19.11
CA GLU A 169 -11.99 18.47 19.45
C GLU A 169 -11.12 19.38 20.32
N ALA A 170 -10.97 20.64 19.90
CA ALA A 170 -10.25 21.65 20.66
C ALA A 170 -11.19 22.35 21.65
N TYR A 171 -10.74 22.57 22.88
CA TYR A 171 -11.48 23.31 23.90
C TYR A 171 -10.53 24.17 24.74
N ASP A 172 -11.04 25.29 25.25
CA ASP A 172 -10.26 26.20 26.09
C ASP A 172 -10.28 25.77 27.56
N VAL A 173 -9.10 25.73 28.18
CA VAL A 173 -8.91 25.48 29.62
C VAL A 173 -8.10 26.63 30.19
N GLY A 174 -8.79 27.73 30.50
CA GLY A 174 -8.17 28.90 31.14
C GLY A 174 -7.17 29.62 30.24
N GLY A 175 -7.52 29.83 28.96
CA GLY A 175 -6.65 30.46 27.96
C GLY A 175 -5.63 29.52 27.30
N HIS A 176 -5.71 28.22 27.59
CA HIS A 176 -4.91 27.18 26.97
C HIS A 176 -5.78 26.23 26.15
N VAL A 177 -5.48 26.10 24.86
CA VAL A 177 -6.14 25.13 23.99
C VAL A 177 -5.72 23.72 24.41
N SER A 178 -6.71 22.92 24.78
CA SER A 178 -6.61 21.48 25.08
C SER A 178 -7.41 20.68 24.06
N TYR A 179 -7.10 19.39 23.93
CA TYR A 179 -7.76 18.52 22.95
C TYR A 179 -8.33 17.27 23.59
N THR A 180 -9.54 16.89 23.18
CA THR A 180 -10.03 15.53 23.36
C THR A 180 -9.73 14.74 22.10
N SER A 181 -9.48 13.43 22.22
CA SER A 181 -9.18 12.57 21.08
C SER A 181 -10.11 11.36 21.11
N SER A 182 -10.84 11.17 20.01
CA SER A 182 -11.74 10.04 19.82
C SER A 182 -11.35 9.28 18.57
N ARG A 183 -11.42 7.95 18.65
CA ARG A 183 -11.10 7.08 17.52
C ARG A 183 -12.29 7.04 16.57
N VAL A 184 -12.03 7.17 15.28
CA VAL A 184 -13.04 7.07 14.22
C VAL A 184 -12.56 6.06 13.18
N ALA A 185 -13.48 5.31 12.58
CA ALA A 185 -13.16 4.48 11.43
C ALA A 185 -13.49 5.25 10.16
N LEU A 186 -12.57 5.29 9.20
CA LEU A 186 -12.80 5.86 7.89
C LEU A 186 -12.94 4.74 6.87
N THR A 187 -13.91 4.85 5.97
CA THR A 187 -14.07 3.92 4.85
C THR A 187 -13.88 4.68 3.55
N VAL A 188 -12.99 4.19 2.69
CA VAL A 188 -12.84 4.66 1.31
C VAL A 188 -13.52 3.66 0.39
N THR A 189 -14.59 4.07 -0.26
CA THR A 189 -15.38 3.21 -1.15
C THR A 189 -14.81 3.19 -2.57
N PRO A 190 -15.14 2.16 -3.39
CA PRO A 190 -14.68 2.08 -4.78
C PRO A 190 -15.12 3.25 -5.67
N ASP A 191 -16.25 3.90 -5.36
CA ASP A 191 -16.71 5.10 -6.07
C ASP A 191 -16.06 6.40 -5.55
N GLY A 192 -15.11 6.26 -4.62
CA GLY A 192 -14.19 7.29 -4.15
C GLY A 192 -14.65 8.05 -2.91
N TRP A 193 -15.80 7.75 -2.32
CA TRP A 193 -16.22 8.44 -1.10
C TRP A 193 -15.35 8.04 0.08
N ILE A 194 -14.98 9.05 0.86
CA ILE A 194 -14.38 8.91 2.18
C ILE A 194 -15.51 9.15 3.18
N CYS A 195 -15.85 8.12 3.94
CA CYS A 195 -16.93 8.12 4.91
C CYS A 195 -16.38 7.96 6.33
N GLY A 196 -16.86 8.76 7.28
CA GLY A 196 -16.52 8.65 8.69
C GLY A 196 -17.56 7.85 9.47
N HIS A 197 -17.11 6.90 10.29
CA HIS A 197 -17.94 6.04 11.11
C HIS A 197 -17.51 6.14 12.57
N SER A 198 -18.50 6.27 13.46
CA SER A 198 -18.29 6.32 14.90
C SER A 198 -19.48 5.68 15.63
N THR A 199 -19.23 5.12 16.82
CA THR A 199 -20.28 4.55 17.68
C THR A 199 -21.15 5.61 18.36
N ARG A 200 -20.63 6.83 18.44
CA ARG A 200 -21.26 8.01 19.01
C ARG A 200 -21.13 9.17 18.04
N GLU A 201 -22.01 10.15 18.16
CA GLU A 201 -21.84 11.41 17.45
C GLU A 201 -20.58 12.09 17.98
N MET A 202 -19.66 12.42 17.07
CA MET A 202 -18.36 12.99 17.42
C MET A 202 -18.08 14.19 16.53
N GLU A 203 -17.88 15.36 17.13
CA GLU A 203 -17.39 16.54 16.45
C GLU A 203 -15.86 16.60 16.56
N GLY A 204 -15.19 17.14 15.54
CA GLY A 204 -13.77 17.45 15.64
C GLY A 204 -13.04 17.48 14.30
N ALA A 205 -11.73 17.70 14.41
CA ALA A 205 -10.78 17.72 13.31
C ALA A 205 -10.25 16.30 13.04
N ILE A 206 -10.26 15.88 11.77
CA ILE A 206 -9.74 14.59 11.30
C ILE A 206 -8.61 14.85 10.31
N ASP A 207 -7.41 14.32 10.60
CA ASP A 207 -6.30 14.30 9.65
C ASP A 207 -6.46 13.13 8.66
N LEU A 208 -6.62 13.47 7.38
CA LEU A 208 -6.78 12.48 6.32
C LEU A 208 -5.47 11.77 5.97
N SER A 209 -4.32 12.15 6.56
CA SER A 209 -3.05 11.44 6.39
C SER A 209 -3.02 10.01 6.95
N SER A 210 -4.06 9.64 7.70
CA SER A 210 -4.41 8.27 8.06
C SER A 210 -4.77 7.40 6.86
N ILE A 211 -5.31 7.99 5.78
CA ILE A 211 -5.73 7.27 4.57
C ILE A 211 -4.52 7.13 3.64
N ARG A 212 -4.01 5.90 3.57
CA ARG A 212 -2.87 5.52 2.74
C ARG A 212 -2.97 4.06 2.29
N PHE A 213 -2.88 3.83 0.99
CA PHE A 213 -3.21 2.54 0.41
C PHE A 213 -2.59 2.37 -0.98
N CYS A 214 -2.69 1.16 -1.53
CA CYS A 214 -2.20 0.82 -2.86
C CYS A 214 -3.35 0.38 -3.77
N LYS A 215 -3.33 0.82 -5.03
CA LYS A 215 -4.34 0.44 -6.06
C LYS A 215 -3.99 -0.84 -6.81
N THR A 216 -2.72 -1.20 -6.86
CA THR A 216 -2.25 -2.38 -7.59
C THR A 216 -2.34 -3.62 -6.69
N GLY A 217 -2.16 -4.80 -7.30
CA GLY A 217 -1.96 -6.03 -6.54
C GLY A 217 -0.70 -5.92 -5.68
N GLY A 218 -0.71 -6.61 -4.55
CA GLY A 218 0.43 -6.71 -3.63
C GLY A 218 0.73 -8.16 -3.32
N LEU A 219 1.88 -8.39 -2.70
CA LEU A 219 2.28 -9.71 -2.24
C LEU A 219 1.33 -10.16 -1.12
N SER A 220 0.55 -11.21 -1.33
CA SER A 220 -0.28 -11.72 -0.25
C SER A 220 0.58 -12.24 0.90
N LEU A 221 0.19 -11.86 2.12
CA LEU A 221 0.97 -12.07 3.34
C LEU A 221 0.31 -13.11 4.25
N THR A 222 -0.99 -12.93 4.50
CA THR A 222 -1.85 -13.83 5.28
C THR A 222 -3.30 -13.39 5.09
N ASP A 223 -4.26 -14.32 5.15
CA ASP A 223 -5.68 -14.02 4.92
C ASP A 223 -5.90 -13.17 3.66
N GLU A 224 -6.57 -12.02 3.81
CA GLU A 224 -6.84 -11.04 2.76
C GLU A 224 -5.83 -9.87 2.78
N VAL A 225 -4.78 -9.99 3.60
CA VAL A 225 -3.75 -8.96 3.78
C VAL A 225 -2.68 -9.11 2.72
N THR A 226 -2.47 -8.03 1.98
CA THR A 226 -1.44 -7.86 0.96
C THR A 226 -0.39 -6.86 1.44
N LEU A 227 0.84 -7.10 1.04
CA LEU A 227 2.02 -6.29 1.30
C LEU A 227 2.47 -5.65 0.00
N HIS A 228 2.61 -4.34 0.03
CA HIS A 228 3.01 -3.51 -1.10
C HIS A 228 4.31 -2.80 -0.75
N THR A 229 5.18 -2.61 -1.72
CA THR A 229 6.33 -1.71 -1.57
C THR A 229 6.47 -0.73 -2.71
N VAL A 230 6.99 0.45 -2.40
CA VAL A 230 7.39 1.43 -3.39
C VAL A 230 8.74 2.03 -3.01
N ASP A 231 9.62 2.12 -3.99
CA ASP A 231 10.92 2.77 -3.86
C ASP A 231 10.80 4.19 -4.42
N VAL A 232 10.94 5.19 -3.56
CA VAL A 232 10.83 6.61 -3.92
C VAL A 232 12.01 7.37 -3.32
N MET A 233 12.80 8.03 -4.16
CA MET A 233 13.91 8.90 -3.74
C MET A 233 14.88 8.22 -2.75
N GLY A 234 15.23 6.96 -3.02
CA GLY A 234 16.16 6.18 -2.21
C GLY A 234 15.58 5.65 -0.88
N SER A 235 14.28 5.83 -0.66
CA SER A 235 13.56 5.25 0.48
C SER A 235 12.61 4.17 -0.03
N ARG A 236 12.51 3.05 0.70
CA ARG A 236 11.47 2.04 0.46
C ARG A 236 10.35 2.22 1.48
N LEU A 237 9.12 2.36 1.00
CA LEU A 237 7.93 2.29 1.84
C LEU A 237 7.32 0.91 1.75
N VAL A 238 6.84 0.40 2.88
CA VAL A 238 5.94 -0.75 2.97
C VAL A 238 4.54 -0.24 3.26
N CYS A 239 3.53 -0.80 2.59
CA CYS A 239 2.12 -0.62 2.91
C CYS A 239 1.45 -1.98 3.04
N LEU A 240 0.73 -2.21 4.14
CA LEU A 240 -0.17 -3.35 4.28
C LEU A 240 -1.60 -2.92 3.96
N GLN A 241 -2.35 -3.81 3.33
CA GLN A 241 -3.72 -3.57 2.88
C GLN A 241 -4.54 -4.84 2.90
N GLY A 242 -5.75 -4.76 3.45
CA GLY A 242 -6.66 -5.89 3.61
C GLY A 242 -7.09 -6.07 5.06
N HIS A 243 -7.58 -7.26 5.38
CA HIS A 243 -8.04 -7.63 6.71
C HIS A 243 -7.65 -9.06 7.04
N LEU A 244 -7.50 -9.34 8.33
CA LEU A 244 -7.42 -10.70 8.83
C LEU A 244 -8.82 -11.27 8.97
N HIS A 245 -8.93 -12.59 8.82
CA HIS A 245 -10.14 -13.29 9.19
C HIS A 245 -10.38 -13.18 10.70
N GLU A 246 -11.61 -13.50 11.09
CA GLU A 246 -12.00 -13.49 12.49
C GLU A 246 -11.25 -14.60 13.26
N CYS A 247 -10.47 -14.19 14.26
CA CYS A 247 -9.59 -15.09 15.02
C CYS A 247 -9.81 -14.92 16.53
N PHE A 248 -9.60 -16.02 17.28
CA PHE A 248 -9.53 -15.99 18.74
C PHE A 248 -8.15 -15.50 19.21
N TYR A 249 -7.95 -14.19 19.25
CA TYR A 249 -6.61 -13.63 19.45
C TYR A 249 -6.01 -13.84 20.85
N VAL A 250 -6.83 -14.14 21.88
CA VAL A 250 -6.31 -14.41 23.24
C VAL A 250 -5.51 -15.70 23.29
N SER A 251 -5.98 -16.76 22.62
CA SER A 251 -5.24 -18.03 22.55
C SER A 251 -3.96 -17.93 21.73
N ASP A 252 -3.93 -17.00 20.76
CA ASP A 252 -2.83 -16.85 19.80
C ASP A 252 -1.99 -15.57 20.02
N CYS A 253 -2.13 -14.86 21.14
CA CYS A 253 -1.48 -13.57 21.39
C CYS A 253 0.08 -13.59 21.35
N ARG A 254 0.68 -14.79 21.42
CA ARG A 254 2.14 -15.00 21.30
C ARG A 254 2.58 -15.33 19.88
N ARG A 255 1.66 -15.71 19.00
CA ARG A 255 1.96 -16.02 17.60
C ARG A 255 1.93 -14.74 16.78
N PRO A 256 2.88 -14.57 15.86
CA PRO A 256 2.81 -13.47 14.91
C PRO A 256 1.61 -13.66 13.99
N LEU A 257 0.90 -12.57 13.74
CA LEU A 257 -0.18 -12.49 12.74
C LEU A 257 0.38 -12.73 11.33
N ALA A 258 1.59 -12.21 11.07
CA ALA A 258 2.32 -12.47 9.83
C ALA A 258 3.82 -12.23 10.00
N MET A 259 4.61 -12.83 9.11
CA MET A 259 6.05 -12.59 8.98
C MET A 259 6.31 -11.67 7.79
N LEU A 260 7.23 -10.73 7.95
CA LEU A 260 7.60 -9.77 6.91
C LEU A 260 8.91 -10.19 6.22
N PRO A 261 9.03 -10.02 4.89
CA PRO A 261 10.28 -10.27 4.17
C PRO A 261 11.44 -9.41 4.70
N GLU A 262 12.68 -9.88 4.56
CA GLU A 262 13.88 -9.13 5.01
C GLU A 262 13.97 -7.71 4.45
N SER A 263 13.60 -7.56 3.18
CA SER A 263 13.50 -6.31 2.43
C SER A 263 12.46 -5.31 2.96
N CYS A 264 11.61 -5.74 3.90
CA CYS A 264 10.52 -4.97 4.48
C CYS A 264 10.75 -4.64 5.96
N ARG A 265 11.98 -4.83 6.46
CA ARG A 265 12.30 -4.63 7.87
C ARG A 265 12.00 -3.19 8.31
N PRO A 266 11.16 -2.97 9.34
CA PRO A 266 10.95 -1.64 9.88
C PRO A 266 12.24 -1.13 10.57
N LYS A 267 12.38 0.19 10.69
CA LYS A 267 13.53 0.82 11.38
C LYS A 267 13.62 0.45 12.85
N GLU A 268 12.47 0.34 13.48
CA GLU A 268 12.29 0.11 14.91
C GLU A 268 10.95 -0.59 15.15
N VAL A 269 10.61 -0.80 16.42
CA VAL A 269 9.29 -1.30 16.80
C VAL A 269 8.27 -0.19 16.59
N LEU A 270 7.29 -0.43 15.71
CA LEU A 270 6.23 0.51 15.40
C LEU A 270 4.89 0.01 15.92
N HIS A 271 4.07 0.93 16.43
CA HIS A 271 2.72 0.62 16.92
C HIS A 271 1.71 1.29 16.00
N PHE A 272 0.66 0.57 15.64
CA PHE A 272 -0.43 1.02 14.80
C PHE A 272 -1.75 0.78 15.51
N VAL A 273 -2.64 1.77 15.43
CA VAL A 273 -4.05 1.53 15.69
C VAL A 273 -4.71 1.22 14.35
N THR A 274 -5.46 0.13 14.30
CA THR A 274 -6.21 -0.28 13.12
C THR A 274 -7.69 -0.44 13.44
N ALA A 275 -8.54 -0.39 12.42
CA ALA A 275 -9.98 -0.57 12.56
C ALA A 275 -10.32 -2.07 12.66
N GLY A 276 -11.35 -2.38 13.45
CA GLY A 276 -12.03 -3.67 13.43
C GLY A 276 -13.35 -3.59 12.63
N SER A 277 -13.95 -4.74 12.34
CA SER A 277 -15.28 -4.80 11.71
C SER A 277 -16.40 -4.51 12.72
N GLY A 278 -16.15 -4.72 14.02
CA GLY A 278 -17.08 -4.34 15.09
C GLY A 278 -17.30 -2.82 15.21
N PRO A 279 -18.52 -2.35 15.59
CA PRO A 279 -18.76 -0.93 15.82
C PRO A 279 -17.84 -0.34 16.90
N GLY A 280 -16.95 0.57 16.51
CA GLY A 280 -15.98 1.19 17.42
C GLY A 280 -14.89 0.23 17.88
N ALA A 281 -14.74 -0.89 17.17
CA ALA A 281 -13.62 -1.78 17.36
C ALA A 281 -12.37 -1.18 16.73
N PHE A 282 -11.33 -1.14 17.53
CA PHE A 282 -10.00 -0.70 17.14
C PHE A 282 -9.02 -1.63 17.81
N HIS A 283 -7.94 -1.95 17.11
CA HIS A 283 -6.91 -2.85 17.61
C HIS A 283 -5.56 -2.18 17.63
N LEU A 284 -4.71 -2.60 18.55
CA LEU A 284 -3.30 -2.26 18.57
C LEU A 284 -2.51 -3.37 17.89
N VAL A 285 -1.83 -3.03 16.81
CA VAL A 285 -0.92 -3.91 16.07
C VAL A 285 0.50 -3.37 16.21
N GLN A 286 1.46 -4.27 16.41
CA GLN A 286 2.86 -3.94 16.56
C GLN A 286 3.65 -4.57 15.42
N VAL A 287 4.43 -3.76 14.71
CA VAL A 287 5.36 -4.21 13.67
C VAL A 287 6.75 -4.22 14.27
N ARG A 288 7.40 -5.38 14.37
CA ARG A 288 8.72 -5.50 15.03
C ARG A 288 9.80 -5.85 14.02
N PRO A 289 11.00 -5.25 14.11
CA PRO A 289 12.12 -5.64 13.29
C PRO A 289 12.67 -6.99 13.75
N MET A 290 13.04 -7.84 12.80
CA MET A 290 13.79 -9.07 13.01
C MET A 290 15.00 -9.08 12.09
N LYS A 291 16.06 -9.82 12.48
CA LYS A 291 17.27 -9.99 11.67
C LYS A 291 17.55 -11.47 11.48
N GLY A 292 17.86 -11.86 10.25
CA GLY A 292 18.29 -13.21 9.88
C GLY A 292 17.22 -14.04 9.17
N SER A 293 17.68 -15.10 8.50
CA SER A 293 16.85 -16.13 7.85
C SER A 293 15.82 -15.60 6.83
N GLY A 294 16.10 -14.49 6.14
CA GLY A 294 15.19 -13.91 5.15
C GLY A 294 13.95 -13.23 5.75
N ILE A 295 13.92 -13.03 7.07
CA ILE A 295 12.81 -12.42 7.81
C ILE A 295 13.23 -11.03 8.27
N GLY A 296 12.44 -10.03 7.87
CA GLY A 296 12.68 -8.62 8.21
C GLY A 296 11.90 -8.17 9.43
N GLY A 297 10.84 -8.88 9.79
CA GLY A 297 10.02 -8.52 10.93
C GLY A 297 8.82 -9.44 11.11
N ASP A 298 8.01 -9.09 12.10
CA ASP A 298 6.71 -9.72 12.33
C ASP A 298 5.63 -8.70 12.70
N LEU A 299 4.38 -9.12 12.53
CA LEU A 299 3.18 -8.40 12.96
C LEU A 299 2.63 -9.09 14.20
N MET A 300 2.46 -8.35 15.28
CA MET A 300 1.92 -8.85 16.55
C MET A 300 0.64 -8.12 16.90
N TRP A 301 -0.40 -8.85 17.26
CA TRP A 301 -1.55 -8.27 17.91
C TRP A 301 -1.22 -7.93 19.38
N LYS A 302 -1.65 -6.76 19.84
CA LYS A 302 -1.39 -6.25 21.21
C LYS A 302 -2.63 -5.68 21.89
N ASP A 303 -3.79 -5.81 21.26
CA ASP A 303 -5.06 -5.49 21.92
C ASP A 303 -5.52 -6.66 22.80
N GLY A 304 -6.57 -6.48 23.59
CA GLY A 304 -7.19 -7.53 24.41
C GLY A 304 -8.72 -7.44 24.51
N VAL A 305 -9.32 -6.34 24.04
CA VAL A 305 -10.77 -6.09 24.25
C VAL A 305 -11.62 -6.94 23.32
N TRP A 306 -11.18 -7.07 22.06
CA TRP A 306 -11.92 -7.72 21.00
C TRP A 306 -11.26 -9.07 20.69
N ASN A 307 -11.80 -10.11 21.30
CA ASN A 307 -11.29 -11.48 21.14
C ASN A 307 -11.85 -12.17 19.90
N HIS A 308 -12.82 -11.56 19.24
CA HIS A 308 -13.52 -12.06 18.08
C HIS A 308 -13.90 -10.87 17.21
N ASP A 309 -13.02 -10.53 16.26
CA ASP A 309 -13.23 -9.46 15.28
C ASP A 309 -12.32 -9.71 14.07
N GLN A 310 -12.62 -9.05 12.96
CA GLN A 310 -11.71 -8.93 11.82
C GLN A 310 -10.83 -7.71 12.01
N VAL A 311 -9.51 -7.90 11.95
CA VAL A 311 -8.56 -6.79 12.10
C VAL A 311 -8.15 -6.28 10.73
N HIS A 312 -8.49 -5.04 10.40
CA HIS A 312 -8.05 -4.41 9.16
C HIS A 312 -6.57 -4.04 9.27
N MET A 313 -5.75 -4.38 8.28
CA MET A 313 -4.32 -3.99 8.21
C MET A 313 -4.09 -2.81 7.27
N THR A 314 -5.16 -2.34 6.61
CA THR A 314 -5.14 -1.23 5.68
C THR A 314 -4.68 0.05 6.38
N GLY A 315 -3.71 0.71 5.75
CA GLY A 315 -3.10 1.92 6.29
C GLY A 315 -1.93 1.64 7.22
N ILE A 316 -1.50 0.40 7.48
CA ILE A 316 -0.16 0.20 8.08
C ILE A 316 0.87 0.57 7.01
N MET A 317 1.59 1.67 7.21
CA MET A 317 2.63 2.13 6.30
C MET A 317 3.84 2.60 7.08
N TYR A 318 5.03 2.23 6.63
CA TYR A 318 6.28 2.62 7.26
C TYR A 318 7.45 2.62 6.28
N GLU A 319 8.50 3.34 6.64
CA GLU A 319 9.75 3.34 5.89
C GLU A 319 10.66 2.20 6.36
N VAL A 320 11.25 1.48 5.40
CA VAL A 320 12.16 0.37 5.63
C VAL A 320 13.49 0.87 6.22
N HIS A 321 14.14 0.04 7.02
CA HIS A 321 15.49 0.29 7.51
C HIS A 321 16.51 0.35 6.37
N GLY A 322 17.46 1.31 6.41
CA GLY A 322 18.46 1.52 5.34
C GLY A 322 19.21 0.25 4.92
N ASP A 323 19.71 -0.54 5.88
CA ASP A 323 20.38 -1.82 5.60
C ASP A 323 19.51 -2.84 4.83
N ALA A 324 18.19 -2.81 5.01
CA ALA A 324 17.26 -3.72 4.33
C ALA A 324 16.94 -3.26 2.89
N LEU A 325 17.37 -2.05 2.47
CA LEU A 325 17.27 -1.60 1.07
C LEU A 325 18.18 -2.40 0.15
N GLN A 326 19.24 -3.00 0.69
CA GLN A 326 20.15 -3.89 -0.04
C GLN A 326 19.48 -5.25 -0.33
N CYS A 327 18.48 -5.62 0.47
CA CYS A 327 17.71 -6.82 0.24
C CYS A 327 16.71 -6.54 -0.89
N SER A 328 16.79 -7.34 -1.94
CA SER A 328 15.82 -7.29 -3.02
C SER A 328 14.45 -7.68 -2.47
N PHE A 329 13.40 -6.91 -2.84
CA PHE A 329 12.06 -7.06 -2.28
C PHE A 329 11.51 -8.50 -2.39
N LEU A 330 11.88 -9.18 -3.48
CA LEU A 330 11.51 -10.56 -3.79
C LEU A 330 12.70 -11.44 -4.23
N ASP A 331 13.94 -10.93 -4.16
CA ASP A 331 15.05 -11.41 -5.02
C ASP A 331 14.68 -11.37 -6.53
N ALA A 332 14.48 -10.18 -7.08
CA ALA A 332 14.93 -9.96 -8.47
C ALA A 332 16.46 -9.84 -8.38
N SER A 333 17.29 -10.81 -8.78
CA SER A 333 17.23 -11.64 -9.98
C SER A 333 17.33 -13.15 -9.71
N TRP A 334 16.21 -13.84 -9.56
CA TRP A 334 16.19 -15.24 -9.98
C TRP A 334 16.15 -15.18 -11.50
N SER A 335 17.19 -15.67 -12.16
CA SER A 335 17.11 -15.83 -13.61
C SER A 335 15.88 -16.72 -13.91
N PRO A 336 15.26 -16.61 -15.10
CA PRO A 336 14.16 -17.49 -15.48
C PRO A 336 14.47 -18.97 -15.21
N GLU A 337 15.75 -19.34 -15.30
CA GLU A 337 16.26 -20.67 -14.98
C GLU A 337 16.13 -21.05 -13.50
N ILE A 338 16.45 -20.15 -12.57
CA ILE A 338 16.38 -20.46 -11.13
C ILE A 338 14.90 -20.54 -10.70
N LEU A 339 14.02 -19.68 -11.24
CA LEU A 339 12.57 -19.79 -11.00
C LEU A 339 12.02 -21.14 -11.48
N ARG A 340 12.44 -21.58 -12.68
CA ARG A 340 12.08 -22.88 -13.23
C ARG A 340 12.53 -24.02 -12.32
N ILE A 341 13.79 -24.02 -11.88
CA ILE A 341 14.31 -25.03 -10.96
C ILE A 341 13.51 -25.04 -9.65
N PHE A 342 13.17 -23.87 -9.12
CA PHE A 342 12.45 -23.74 -7.85
C PHE A 342 11.02 -24.30 -7.93
N VAL A 343 10.30 -23.96 -8.99
CA VAL A 343 8.96 -24.49 -9.26
C VAL A 343 9.02 -25.99 -9.54
N ALA A 344 9.99 -26.45 -10.33
CA ALA A 344 10.19 -27.87 -10.63
C ALA A 344 10.43 -28.71 -9.37
N GLU A 345 11.26 -28.24 -8.44
CA GLU A 345 11.52 -28.96 -7.18
C GLU A 345 10.27 -29.04 -6.30
N PHE A 346 9.46 -27.98 -6.26
CA PHE A 346 8.17 -28.02 -5.58
C PHE A 346 7.18 -28.99 -6.24
N GLN A 347 7.06 -28.96 -7.57
CA GLN A 347 6.21 -29.87 -8.33
C GLN A 347 6.64 -31.33 -8.11
N LYS A 348 7.95 -31.63 -8.15
CA LYS A 348 8.48 -32.96 -7.80
C LYS A 348 8.12 -33.38 -6.39
N PHE A 349 8.20 -32.46 -5.42
CA PHE A 349 7.81 -32.72 -4.05
C PHE A 349 6.31 -33.10 -3.94
N LEU A 350 5.44 -32.38 -4.66
CA LEU A 350 4.01 -32.69 -4.69
C LEU A 350 3.74 -34.05 -5.35
N VAL A 351 4.34 -34.31 -6.51
CA VAL A 351 4.22 -35.62 -7.20
C VAL A 351 4.70 -36.76 -6.31
N ALA A 352 5.82 -36.59 -5.60
CA ALA A 352 6.33 -37.60 -4.68
C ALA A 352 5.38 -37.89 -3.51
N LYS A 353 4.55 -36.92 -3.11
CA LYS A 353 3.64 -37.03 -1.97
C LYS A 353 2.22 -37.47 -2.35
N PHE A 354 1.69 -36.94 -3.46
CA PHE A 354 0.29 -37.10 -3.87
C PHE A 354 0.13 -37.95 -5.14
N GLY A 355 1.22 -38.27 -5.84
CA GLY A 355 1.19 -39.08 -7.06
C GLY A 355 1.14 -38.25 -8.34
N SER A 356 0.36 -37.18 -8.37
CA SER A 356 0.31 -36.20 -9.47
C SER A 356 0.15 -34.76 -8.97
N ILE A 357 0.27 -33.78 -9.86
CA ILE A 357 0.05 -32.37 -9.53
C ILE A 357 -1.44 -32.10 -9.36
N GLU A 358 -2.27 -32.73 -10.19
CA GLU A 358 -3.72 -32.66 -10.16
C GLU A 358 -4.27 -33.24 -8.84
N ASP A 359 -3.76 -34.40 -8.42
CA ASP A 359 -4.14 -34.99 -7.12
C ASP A 359 -3.70 -34.08 -5.97
N ALA A 360 -2.49 -33.50 -6.04
CA ALA A 360 -2.04 -32.54 -5.04
C ALA A 360 -2.96 -31.31 -4.99
N TRP A 361 -3.36 -30.79 -6.14
CA TRP A 361 -4.27 -29.65 -6.27
C TRP A 361 -5.60 -29.92 -5.57
N ASP A 362 -6.28 -31.01 -5.95
CA ASP A 362 -7.59 -31.37 -5.42
C ASP A 362 -7.53 -31.74 -3.92
N GLU A 363 -6.46 -32.42 -3.49
CA GLU A 363 -6.36 -32.93 -2.11
C GLU A 363 -5.78 -31.91 -1.11
N ALA A 364 -5.00 -30.92 -1.56
CA ALA A 364 -4.29 -30.02 -0.67
C ALA A 364 -4.55 -28.53 -0.90
N PHE A 365 -4.87 -28.08 -2.11
CA PHE A 365 -4.90 -26.66 -2.46
C PHE A 365 -6.32 -26.16 -2.73
N ASP A 366 -7.05 -26.78 -3.66
CA ASP A 366 -8.39 -26.38 -4.08
C ASP A 366 -9.47 -27.27 -3.44
N LEU A 367 -9.49 -27.28 -2.10
CA LEU A 367 -10.40 -28.13 -1.33
C LEU A 367 -11.89 -27.80 -1.55
N ASP A 368 -12.17 -26.59 -2.04
CA ASP A 368 -13.51 -26.08 -2.31
C ASP A 368 -13.93 -26.29 -3.78
N CYS A 369 -13.04 -26.85 -4.63
CA CYS A 369 -13.24 -27.07 -6.06
C CYS A 369 -13.65 -25.81 -6.84
N VAL A 370 -13.03 -24.67 -6.51
CA VAL A 370 -13.29 -23.37 -7.16
C VAL A 370 -12.55 -23.25 -8.49
N GLY A 371 -11.45 -23.97 -8.67
CA GLY A 371 -10.60 -23.94 -9.86
C GLY A 371 -9.47 -22.91 -9.78
N THR A 372 -9.48 -22.04 -8.76
CA THR A 372 -8.37 -21.14 -8.44
C THR A 372 -8.14 -21.12 -6.93
N VAL A 373 -6.90 -20.85 -6.52
CA VAL A 373 -6.53 -20.72 -5.11
C VAL A 373 -5.91 -19.37 -4.86
N ASN A 374 -6.35 -18.68 -3.81
CA ASN A 374 -5.65 -17.50 -3.32
C ASN A 374 -4.42 -17.91 -2.50
N PHE A 375 -3.57 -16.94 -2.13
CA PHE A 375 -2.34 -17.25 -1.40
C PHE A 375 -2.59 -17.89 -0.03
N THR A 376 -3.71 -17.60 0.62
CA THR A 376 -4.04 -18.18 1.92
C THR A 376 -4.32 -19.68 1.77
N GLN A 377 -5.17 -20.05 0.82
CA GLN A 377 -5.41 -21.44 0.45
C GLN A 377 -4.11 -22.13 0.02
N PHE A 378 -3.29 -21.45 -0.78
CA PHE A 378 -1.98 -21.98 -1.20
C PHE A 378 -0.99 -22.20 -0.05
N SER A 379 -0.89 -21.24 0.86
CA SER A 379 -0.02 -21.31 2.05
C SER A 379 -0.49 -22.40 3.01
N MET A 380 -1.80 -22.55 3.18
CA MET A 380 -2.39 -23.65 3.93
C MET A 380 -2.14 -25.00 3.25
N GLY A 381 -2.30 -25.07 1.93
CA GLY A 381 -2.01 -26.25 1.13
C GLY A 381 -0.55 -26.66 1.21
N CYS A 382 0.39 -25.70 1.16
CA CYS A 382 1.81 -25.94 1.40
C CYS A 382 2.05 -26.54 2.79
N LYS A 383 1.43 -25.99 3.84
CA LYS A 383 1.54 -26.52 5.21
C LYS A 383 0.93 -27.92 5.33
N LYS A 384 -0.24 -28.17 4.75
CA LYS A 384 -0.93 -29.48 4.72
C LYS A 384 -0.10 -30.52 3.96
N ALA A 385 0.49 -30.12 2.84
CA ALA A 385 1.45 -30.89 2.07
C ALA A 385 2.76 -31.12 2.85
N GLY A 386 3.03 -30.40 3.95
CA GLY A 386 4.28 -30.53 4.70
C GLY A 386 5.47 -29.92 3.96
N TYR A 387 5.22 -28.99 3.05
CA TYR A 387 6.26 -28.22 2.37
C TYR A 387 6.94 -27.29 3.37
N VAL A 388 8.26 -27.43 3.50
CA VAL A 388 9.08 -26.66 4.46
C VAL A 388 9.75 -25.43 3.83
N GLY A 389 9.53 -25.20 2.53
CA GLY A 389 10.11 -24.06 1.82
C GLY A 389 9.34 -22.75 2.03
N ASN A 390 9.84 -21.69 1.41
CA ASN A 390 9.23 -20.36 1.50
C ASN A 390 8.04 -20.26 0.54
N ALA A 391 6.83 -20.51 1.07
CA ALA A 391 5.59 -20.45 0.30
C ALA A 391 5.37 -19.08 -0.39
N THR A 392 5.79 -17.98 0.23
CA THR A 392 5.68 -16.63 -0.35
C THR A 392 6.53 -16.49 -1.60
N ARG A 393 7.77 -17.00 -1.58
CA ARG A 393 8.65 -17.01 -2.76
C ARG A 393 8.11 -17.91 -3.87
N LEU A 394 7.58 -19.07 -3.48
CA LEU A 394 7.03 -20.03 -4.43
C LEU A 394 5.76 -19.48 -5.09
N TRP A 395 4.89 -18.82 -4.32
CA TRP A 395 3.73 -18.11 -4.85
C TRP A 395 4.14 -17.08 -5.90
N ALA A 396 5.11 -16.22 -5.58
CA ALA A 396 5.62 -15.23 -6.53
C ALA A 396 6.24 -15.85 -7.79
N ALA A 397 6.77 -17.07 -7.71
CA ALA A 397 7.33 -17.79 -8.86
C ALA A 397 6.25 -18.40 -9.78
N LEU A 398 5.13 -18.83 -9.19
CA LEU A 398 3.99 -19.42 -9.90
C LEU A 398 3.08 -18.34 -10.51
N ASN A 399 2.77 -17.29 -9.73
CA ASN A 399 1.90 -16.17 -10.09
C ASN A 399 2.68 -15.07 -10.83
N GLN A 400 3.05 -15.36 -12.08
CA GLN A 400 3.87 -14.46 -12.90
C GLN A 400 3.10 -13.25 -13.44
N ASP A 401 1.78 -13.35 -13.55
CA ASP A 401 0.89 -12.28 -14.00
C ASP A 401 0.52 -11.30 -12.88
N GLN A 402 0.90 -11.60 -11.63
CA GLN A 402 0.59 -10.82 -10.42
C GLN A 402 -0.92 -10.71 -10.16
N GLY A 403 -1.67 -11.77 -10.48
CA GLY A 403 -3.07 -11.95 -10.12
C GLY A 403 -3.29 -12.08 -8.60
N GLU A 404 -4.56 -12.07 -8.17
CA GLU A 404 -4.94 -12.28 -6.76
C GLU A 404 -4.96 -13.78 -6.40
N ASP A 405 -5.12 -14.63 -7.40
CA ASP A 405 -5.27 -16.08 -7.36
C ASP A 405 -4.36 -16.78 -8.39
N ILE A 406 -4.14 -18.08 -8.20
CA ILE A 406 -3.40 -18.98 -9.12
C ILE A 406 -4.39 -20.04 -9.60
N SER A 407 -4.38 -20.38 -10.90
CA SER A 407 -5.18 -21.49 -11.44
C SER A 407 -4.38 -22.80 -11.51
N LEU A 408 -5.07 -23.93 -11.73
CA LEU A 408 -4.40 -25.22 -11.92
C LEU A 408 -3.40 -25.17 -13.08
N GLU A 409 -3.70 -24.46 -14.18
CA GLU A 409 -2.80 -24.34 -15.32
C GLU A 409 -1.50 -23.62 -14.97
N GLU A 410 -1.55 -22.63 -14.08
CA GLU A 410 -0.35 -21.93 -13.61
C GLU A 410 0.46 -22.77 -12.62
N PHE A 411 -0.25 -23.51 -11.77
CA PHE A 411 0.31 -24.40 -10.76
C PHE A 411 1.02 -25.61 -11.38
N ALA A 412 0.43 -26.19 -12.43
CA ALA A 412 0.93 -27.33 -13.18
C ALA A 412 1.83 -26.94 -14.36
N ARG A 413 2.04 -25.64 -14.61
CA ARG A 413 2.83 -25.14 -15.75
C ARG A 413 4.18 -25.84 -15.79
N ASP A 414 4.45 -26.53 -16.90
CA ASP A 414 5.70 -27.28 -17.07
C ASP A 414 6.87 -26.30 -17.16
N SER A 415 7.73 -26.36 -16.15
CA SER A 415 8.87 -25.46 -16.03
C SER A 415 10.03 -25.87 -16.95
N LEU A 416 9.96 -27.05 -17.59
CA LEU A 416 11.00 -27.60 -18.45
C LEU A 416 10.78 -27.37 -19.95
N ASP A 417 9.65 -26.80 -20.37
CA ASP A 417 9.38 -26.53 -21.79
C ASP A 417 9.92 -25.14 -22.23
N PRO A 418 10.93 -25.07 -23.12
CA PRO A 418 11.50 -23.81 -23.59
C PRO A 418 10.58 -23.03 -24.54
N GLU A 419 9.50 -23.63 -25.06
CA GLU A 419 8.64 -23.05 -26.09
C GLU A 419 7.47 -22.21 -25.53
N ALA A 420 7.12 -22.37 -24.25
CA ALA A 420 6.00 -21.67 -23.61
C ALA A 420 6.28 -20.20 -23.25
N ALA A 421 7.53 -19.73 -23.32
CA ALA A 421 7.94 -18.39 -22.91
C ALA A 421 7.78 -17.30 -23.98
N THR A 422 7.17 -17.61 -25.13
CA THR A 422 6.83 -16.59 -26.13
C THR A 422 5.35 -16.24 -26.02
N PRO A 423 4.97 -14.97 -25.82
CA PRO A 423 3.59 -14.57 -25.96
C PRO A 423 3.18 -14.84 -27.41
N LYS A 424 2.21 -15.76 -27.60
CA LYS A 424 1.61 -15.99 -28.91
C LYS A 424 0.89 -14.70 -29.32
N LEU A 425 1.57 -13.85 -30.07
CA LEU A 425 0.91 -12.84 -30.88
C LEU A 425 0.00 -13.60 -31.86
N GLY A 426 -1.31 -13.55 -31.62
CA GLY A 426 -2.28 -14.02 -32.59
C GLY A 426 -2.07 -13.30 -33.93
N PRO A 427 -2.32 -13.98 -35.07
CA PRO A 427 -2.19 -13.33 -36.36
C PRO A 427 -3.11 -12.10 -36.43
N PRO A 428 -2.71 -11.01 -37.11
CA PRO A 428 -3.54 -9.83 -37.22
C PRO A 428 -4.87 -10.20 -37.86
N GLY A 429 -5.95 -10.03 -37.10
CA GLY A 429 -7.31 -10.20 -37.58
C GLY A 429 -7.53 -9.32 -38.80
N ARG A 430 -7.91 -9.96 -39.91
CA ARG A 430 -8.36 -9.28 -41.13
C ARG A 430 -9.46 -8.29 -40.77
N GLU A 431 -9.23 -7.03 -41.12
CA GLU A 431 -10.25 -5.99 -41.13
C GLU A 431 -11.51 -6.51 -41.84
N SER A 432 -12.62 -6.55 -41.11
CA SER A 432 -13.93 -6.75 -41.71
C SER A 432 -14.24 -5.52 -42.58
N GLN A 433 -14.06 -5.67 -43.88
CA GLN A 433 -14.58 -4.75 -44.88
C GLN A 433 -16.08 -4.55 -44.64
N ARG A 434 -16.45 -3.30 -44.35
CA ARG A 434 -17.85 -2.85 -44.44
C ARG A 434 -18.28 -2.98 -45.91
N PRO A 435 -19.46 -3.54 -46.22
CA PRO A 435 -19.93 -3.53 -47.59
C PRO A 435 -20.38 -2.12 -47.97
N SER A 436 -19.75 -1.58 -49.01
CA SER A 436 -20.21 -0.41 -49.76
C SER A 436 -21.56 -0.72 -50.40
N VAL A 437 -22.61 -0.05 -49.98
CA VAL A 437 -23.90 -0.06 -50.68
C VAL A 437 -23.81 0.98 -51.79
N SER A 438 -23.50 0.54 -53.01
CA SER A 438 -23.70 1.33 -54.21
C SER A 438 -25.03 0.94 -54.83
N PHE A 439 -25.91 1.93 -54.90
CA PHE A 439 -27.18 1.92 -55.62
C PHE A 439 -26.96 1.87 -57.15
N MET A 440 -28.07 1.55 -57.84
CA MET A 440 -28.38 1.85 -59.26
C MET A 440 -27.78 0.88 -60.30
N ILE A 441 -28.49 0.28 -61.28
CA ILE A 441 -29.82 0.48 -61.91
C ILE A 441 -30.21 -0.84 -62.59
N HIS A 442 -31.50 -1.19 -62.60
CA HIS A 442 -32.13 -1.83 -63.76
C HIS A 442 -33.57 -1.32 -63.88
N ASP A 443 -33.75 -0.29 -64.68
CA ASP A 443 -35.02 0.03 -65.34
C ASP A 443 -35.08 -0.76 -66.65
N LEU A 444 -36.22 -1.38 -66.92
CA LEU A 444 -36.57 -2.01 -68.18
C LEU A 444 -37.53 -1.07 -68.94
N ASP A 445 -37.04 -0.58 -70.08
CA ASP A 445 -37.67 -0.28 -71.37
C ASP A 445 -38.95 0.59 -71.47
N PRO A 446 -39.21 1.21 -72.66
CA PRO A 446 -38.42 1.26 -73.90
C PRO A 446 -37.92 2.66 -74.32
#